data_AF-A0A946Y9J7-F1
#
_entry.id   AF-A0A946Y9J7-F1
#
_cell.length_a   1.000
_cell.length_b   1.000
_cell.length_c   1.000
_cell.angle_alpha   90.00
_cell.angle_beta   90.00
_cell.angle_gamma   90.00
#
_symmetry.space_group_name_H-M   'P 1'
#
loop_
_entity.id
_entity.type
_entity.pdbx_description
1 polymer ?
#
loop_
_entity_poly.entity_id
_entity_poly.type
_entity_poly.pdbx_seq_one_letter_code
_entity_poly.pdbx_strand_id
1 'polypeptide(L)' 'VNTLKYRVWGCPHLIAAAEAFCTGYQGQRVAHFKDFSAAGLMQTLAVPVEKTGRILVLEDAVRSLGAAIRRPSASEP' A
#
# COMPACT_ATOMS: atom_id res chain seq x y z
N VAL A 1 -0.17 4.07 -12.91
CA VAL A 1 -0.72 5.09 -12.00
C VAL A 1 0.23 6.25 -12.01
N ASN A 2 -0.21 7.44 -12.43
CA ASN A 2 0.71 8.56 -12.66
C ASN A 2 1.16 9.26 -11.37
N THR A 3 0.33 9.22 -10.32
CA THR A 3 0.65 9.76 -9.00
C THR A 3 0.07 8.86 -7.92
N LEU A 4 0.90 8.49 -6.94
CA LEU A 4 0.46 7.80 -5.73
C LEU A 4 0.71 8.71 -4.52
N LYS A 5 -0.25 8.73 -3.61
CA LYS A 5 -0.18 9.51 -2.37
C LYS A 5 -0.64 8.63 -1.22
N TYR A 6 -0.10 8.87 -0.03
CA TYR A 6 -0.52 8.21 1.20
C TYR A 6 -0.85 9.24 2.27
N ARG A 7 -1.73 8.84 3.19
CA ARG A 7 -1.94 9.51 4.47
C ARG A 7 -1.97 8.42 5.52
N VAL A 8 -1.05 8.48 6.47
CA VAL A 8 -0.86 7.42 7.46
C VAL A 8 -0.83 8.02 8.86
N TRP A 9 -1.50 7.34 9.78
CA TRP A 9 -1.37 7.58 11.21
C TRP A 9 -0.95 6.27 11.86
N GLY A 10 0.22 6.26 12.51
CA GLY A 10 0.77 5.04 13.07
C GLY A 10 2.25 5.14 13.42
N CYS A 11 2.87 3.99 13.65
CA CYS A 11 4.28 3.92 14.06
C CYS A 11 5.25 4.19 12.88
N PRO A 12 6.53 4.49 13.15
CA PRO A 12 7.53 4.80 12.11
C PRO A 12 7.63 3.74 11.00
N HIS A 13 7.50 2.46 11.33
CA HIS A 13 7.55 1.37 10.35
C HIS A 13 6.39 1.42 9.34
N LEU A 14 5.19 1.82 9.78
CA LEU A 14 4.03 1.93 8.90
C LEU A 14 4.15 3.13 7.97
N ILE A 15 4.67 4.25 8.47
CA ILE A 15 4.96 5.45 7.67
C ILE A 15 6.01 5.10 6.61
N ALA A 16 7.11 4.45 7.00
CA ALA A 16 8.16 4.03 6.07
C ALA A 16 7.66 3.02 5.04
N ALA A 17 6.81 2.07 5.42
CA ALA A 17 6.23 1.10 4.50
C ALA A 17 5.31 1.76 3.46
N ALA A 18 4.52 2.76 3.87
CA ALA A 18 3.65 3.50 2.96
C ALA A 18 4.44 4.36 1.97
N GLU A 19 5.50 5.04 2.42
CA GLU A 19 6.43 5.73 1.54
C GLU A 19 7.05 4.75 0.53
N ALA A 20 7.63 3.64 1.01
CA ALA A 20 8.27 2.65 0.16
C ALA A 20 7.32 2.08 -0.90
N PHE A 21 6.04 1.84 -0.54
CA PHE A 21 5.02 1.46 -1.50
C PHE A 21 4.80 2.56 -2.56
N CYS A 22 4.55 3.80 -2.14
CA CYS A 22 4.28 4.89 -3.08
C CYS A 22 5.46 5.14 -4.02
N THR A 23 6.70 5.14 -3.52
CA THR A 23 7.91 5.28 -4.35
C THR A 23 8.06 4.11 -5.31
N GLY A 24 7.90 2.87 -4.85
CA GLY A 24 8.14 1.67 -5.66
C GLY A 24 7.06 1.37 -6.71
N TYR A 25 5.82 1.80 -6.46
CA TYR A 25 4.67 1.50 -7.32
C TYR A 25 4.18 2.71 -8.13
N GLN A 26 4.75 3.90 -7.93
CA GLN A 26 4.47 5.03 -8.82
C GLN A 26 4.90 4.68 -10.26
N GLY A 27 4.06 5.03 -11.24
CA GLY A 27 4.27 4.66 -12.65
C GLY A 27 3.86 3.22 -12.99
N GLN A 28 3.69 2.33 -12.02
CA GLN A 28 3.31 0.93 -12.28
C GLN A 28 1.84 0.78 -12.72
N ARG A 29 1.53 -0.36 -13.35
CA ARG A 29 0.16 -0.73 -13.72
C ARG A 29 -0.64 -1.10 -12.47
N VAL A 30 -1.91 -0.66 -12.40
CA VAL A 30 -2.84 -0.99 -11.30
C VAL A 30 -3.00 -2.49 -11.11
N ALA A 31 -2.86 -3.28 -12.18
CA ALA A 31 -2.89 -4.73 -12.12
C ALA A 31 -1.88 -5.33 -11.14
N HIS A 32 -0.72 -4.68 -10.93
CA HIS A 32 0.32 -5.17 -10.01
C HIS A 32 -0.06 -4.98 -8.53
N PHE A 33 -1.06 -4.15 -8.20
CA PHE A 33 -1.44 -3.90 -6.81
C PHE A 33 -2.11 -5.13 -6.17
N LYS A 34 -2.69 -6.01 -6.98
CA LYS A 34 -3.30 -7.26 -6.48
C LYS A 34 -2.25 -8.26 -5.97
N ASP A 35 -1.02 -8.14 -6.48
CA ASP A 35 0.10 -9.04 -6.20
C ASP A 35 1.07 -8.41 -5.18
N PHE A 36 0.75 -7.22 -4.66
CA PHE A 36 1.54 -6.56 -3.63
C PHE A 36 1.58 -7.44 -2.36
N SER A 37 2.79 -7.63 -1.83
CA SER A 37 3.02 -8.24 -0.53
C SER A 37 3.87 -7.34 0.35
N ALA A 38 3.44 -7.14 1.60
CA ALA A 38 4.19 -6.39 2.58
C ALA A 38 5.35 -7.19 3.20
N ALA A 39 5.47 -8.50 2.94
CA ALA A 39 6.50 -9.35 3.53
C ALA A 39 7.92 -8.86 3.22
N GLY A 40 8.18 -8.43 1.98
CA GLY A 40 9.47 -7.85 1.59
C GLY A 40 9.76 -6.55 2.33
N LEU A 41 8.76 -5.69 2.53
CA LEU A 41 8.91 -4.46 3.30
C LEU A 41 9.18 -4.73 4.77
N MET A 42 8.54 -5.75 5.35
CA MET A 42 8.77 -6.13 6.74
C MET A 42 10.22 -6.56 6.98
N GLN A 43 10.82 -7.28 6.04
CA GLN A 43 12.24 -7.66 6.09
C GLN A 43 13.14 -6.44 5.94
N THR A 44 12.95 -5.64 4.89
CA THR A 44 13.79 -4.47 4.60
C THR A 44 13.74 -3.41 5.70
N LEU A 45 12.59 -3.23 6.34
CA LEU A 45 12.39 -2.25 7.40
C LEU A 45 12.64 -2.83 8.81
N ALA A 46 13.09 -4.08 8.91
CA ALA A 46 13.32 -4.78 10.17
C ALA A 46 12.13 -4.67 11.14
N VAL A 47 10.91 -4.87 10.62
CA VAL A 47 9.68 -4.72 11.40
C VAL A 47 9.63 -5.81 12.47
N PRO A 48 9.48 -5.44 13.76
CA PRO A 48 9.29 -6.42 14.83
C PRO A 48 8.04 -7.28 14.59
N VAL A 49 8.13 -8.56 14.90
CA VAL A 49 7.04 -9.53 14.62
C VAL A 49 5.73 -9.13 15.31
N GLU A 50 5.81 -8.50 16.48
CA GLU A 50 4.68 -8.00 17.26
C GLU A 50 3.93 -6.85 16.54
N LYS A 51 4.57 -6.22 15.55
CA LYS A 51 3.99 -5.14 14.73
C LYS A 51 3.51 -5.62 13.35
N THR A 52 3.60 -6.91 13.05
CA THR A 52 3.16 -7.50 11.77
C THR A 52 1.75 -7.06 11.38
N GLY A 53 0.80 -7.15 12.32
CA GLY A 53 -0.59 -6.79 12.06
C GLY A 53 -0.76 -5.34 11.58
N ARG A 54 0.06 -4.40 12.09
CA ARG A 54 0.02 -2.99 11.64
C ARG A 54 0.52 -2.81 10.23
N ILE A 55 1.49 -3.60 9.79
CA ILE A 55 2.01 -3.54 8.42
C ILE A 55 1.06 -4.20 7.43
N LEU A 56 0.37 -5.28 7.82
CA LEU A 56 -0.62 -5.92 6.96
C LEU A 56 -1.80 -5.00 6.60
N VAL A 57 -2.08 -3.97 7.40
CA VAL A 57 -3.05 -2.92 7.03
C VAL A 57 -2.66 -2.20 5.73
N LEU A 58 -1.36 -2.01 5.47
CA LEU A 58 -0.90 -1.45 4.19
C LEU A 58 -1.23 -2.39 3.04
N GLU A 59 -1.03 -3.70 3.22
CA GLU A 59 -1.33 -4.67 2.17
C GLU A 59 -2.81 -4.68 1.80
N ASP A 60 -3.68 -4.65 2.80
CA ASP A 60 -5.13 -4.54 2.59
C ASP A 60 -5.52 -3.22 1.91
N ALA A 61 -4.92 -2.10 2.34
CA ALA A 61 -5.16 -0.78 1.72
C ALA A 61 -4.76 -0.74 0.24
N VAL A 62 -3.62 -1.36 -0.13
CA VAL A 62 -3.16 -1.43 -1.53
C VAL A 62 -4.09 -2.29 -2.39
N ARG A 63 -4.52 -3.45 -1.87
CA ARG A 63 -5.49 -4.32 -2.55
C ARG A 63 -6.82 -3.60 -2.76
N SER A 64 -7.32 -2.92 -1.73
CA SER A 64 -8.54 -2.12 -1.76
C SER A 64 -8.45 -0.98 -2.76
N LEU A 65 -7.33 -0.25 -2.80
CA LEU A 65 -7.07 0.79 -3.80
C LEU A 65 -7.10 0.22 -5.22
N GLY A 66 -6.43 -0.90 -5.45
CA GLY A 66 -6.42 -1.58 -6.75
C GLY A 66 -7.82 -2.00 -7.20
N ALA A 67 -8.67 -2.47 -6.27
CA ALA A 67 -10.06 -2.81 -6.55
C ALA A 67 -10.91 -1.57 -6.86
N ALA A 68 -10.76 -0.49 -6.08
CA ALA A 68 -11.49 0.75 -6.26
C ALA A 68 -11.20 1.41 -7.62
N ILE A 69 -9.94 1.42 -8.07
CA ILE A 69 -9.57 1.99 -9.38
C ILE A 69 -10.15 1.18 -10.55
N ARG A 70 -10.28 -0.14 -10.40
CA ARG A 70 -10.84 -1.01 -11.45
C ARG A 70 -12.36 -0.91 -11.55
N ARG A 71 -13.04 -0.53 -10.47
CA ARG A 71 -14.47 -0.24 -10.51
C ARG A 71 -14.61 1.10 -11.26
N PRO A 72 -15.29 1.16 -12.42
CA PRO A 72 -15.62 2.46 -13.00
C PRO A 72 -16.40 3.22 -11.94
N SER A 73 -15.97 4.44 -11.63
CA SER A 73 -16.68 5.31 -10.71
C SER A 73 -18.12 5.40 -11.20
N ALA A 74 -19.07 4.84 -10.43
CA ALA A 74 -20.46 5.22 -10.58
C ALA A 74 -20.48 6.74 -10.40
N SER A 75 -20.88 7.43 -11.47
CA SER A 75 -21.09 8.86 -11.55
C SER A 75 -21.68 9.42 -10.26
N GLU A 76 -20.99 10.39 -9.65
CA GLU A 76 -21.66 11.33 -8.74
C GLU A 76 -22.63 12.20 -9.59
N PRO A 77 -23.87 12.43 -9.10
CA PRO A 77 -24.85 13.29 -9.77
C PRO A 77 -24.49 14.79 -9.70
#